data_AF-Q0G5D1-F1
#
_entry.id   AF-Q0G5D1-F1
#
_cell.length_a   1.000
_cell.length_b   1.000
_cell.length_c   1.000
_cell.angle_alpha   90.00
_cell.angle_beta   90.00
_cell.angle_gamma   90.00
#
_symmetry.space_group_name_H-M   'P 1'
#
loop_
_entity.id
_entity.type
_entity.pdbx_description
1 polymer ?
#
loop_
_entity_poly.entity_id
_entity_poly.type
_entity_poly.pdbx_seq_one_letter_code
_entity_poly.pdbx_strand_id
1 'polypeptide(L)'
;MLNAVVLNADEFLTWIGKGKAAKPRRLSAHATRDAVADSFCTLLLPSRPASAGAAATIVLVDQAKIREFYAFVSTYVVEYVPFSAFFRVIRSDQIDILESDEAVVEGPRAERLASTLVGVAVAEAALYLRSREAGVDGKFPTLAAVNATYSAAVLQGLMRSKSADTAAIGNCWAELRSLMGSEPLPLSHYELARFWEVVSAAFSEGSLLVYDDDVIVGTLRQSIGAGSVHEDMLANLFAGIPELRDKRLRFGGTREDRARSVQEAIAVLEGSPRSLGSLEACAAGCLLSLLGDGSFKFLPSALSLSSRLPTAPLWFGLWAGLQESNDALTRFNCLGRRLVRDLYAHSGIYAEPMDDVSIDELRTGVLDLGTIHRGQSSALSVEIYPNVSSRQRLGLNRLPPAEADPRFREELRELRQLLNRSSTVLKSLENAVSTEPDRRTHNGSAKLRGKGLNK
;
A
#
# COMPACT_ATOMS: atom_id res chain seq x y z
N MET A 1 -25.18 4.92 -10.72
CA MET A 1 -25.72 6.18 -10.14
C MET A 1 -25.26 6.28 -8.69
N LEU A 2 -24.58 7.37 -8.36
CA LEU A 2 -24.00 7.66 -7.05
C LEU A 2 -24.87 8.68 -6.31
N ASN A 3 -24.99 8.57 -4.98
CA ASN A 3 -25.61 9.62 -4.17
C ASN A 3 -24.54 10.63 -3.80
N ALA A 4 -24.61 11.82 -4.39
CA ALA A 4 -23.59 12.86 -4.28
C ALA A 4 -24.14 14.13 -3.64
N VAL A 5 -23.34 14.78 -2.81
CA VAL A 5 -23.58 16.12 -2.28
C VAL A 5 -22.39 17.01 -2.64
N VAL A 6 -22.59 17.95 -3.55
CA VAL A 6 -21.56 18.90 -3.99
C VAL A 6 -21.45 20.02 -2.96
N LEU A 7 -20.24 20.30 -2.50
CA LEU A 7 -19.98 21.30 -1.46
C LEU A 7 -18.96 22.34 -1.92
N ASN A 8 -19.18 23.59 -1.53
CA ASN A 8 -18.12 24.60 -1.45
C ASN A 8 -17.35 24.48 -0.11
N ALA A 9 -16.30 25.29 0.08
CA ALA A 9 -15.44 25.22 1.26
C ALA A 9 -16.18 25.50 2.58
N ASP A 10 -17.07 26.50 2.61
CA ASP A 10 -17.84 26.87 3.81
C ASP A 10 -18.87 25.81 4.18
N GLU A 11 -19.51 25.23 3.17
CA GLU A 11 -20.45 24.11 3.35
C GLU A 11 -19.73 22.85 3.83
N PHE A 12 -18.50 22.59 3.35
CA PHE A 12 -17.65 21.51 3.82
C PHE A 12 -17.28 21.67 5.29
N LEU A 13 -16.84 22.85 5.73
CA LEU A 13 -16.57 23.12 7.15
C LEU A 13 -17.82 22.97 8.02
N THR A 14 -18.97 23.43 7.51
CA THR A 14 -20.25 23.26 8.19
C THR A 14 -20.62 21.78 8.33
N TRP A 15 -20.37 20.96 7.30
CA TRP A 15 -20.60 19.53 7.33
C TRP A 15 -19.68 18.84 8.34
N ILE A 16 -18.37 19.12 8.33
CA ILE A 16 -17.41 18.57 9.30
C ILE A 16 -17.84 18.89 10.74
N GLY A 17 -18.20 20.14 11.03
CA GLY A 17 -18.54 20.57 12.39
C GLY A 17 -19.91 20.11 12.90
N LYS A 18 -20.89 19.90 12.01
CA LYS A 18 -22.30 19.62 12.40
C LYS A 18 -22.81 18.24 11.97
N GLY A 19 -22.09 17.53 11.10
CA GLY A 19 -22.51 16.25 10.52
C GLY A 19 -23.75 16.31 9.62
N LYS A 20 -24.26 17.51 9.28
CA LYS A 20 -25.47 17.68 8.47
C LYS A 20 -25.09 18.03 7.04
N ALA A 21 -25.12 17.02 6.15
CA ALA A 21 -24.99 17.24 4.72
C ALA A 21 -26.31 17.74 4.10
N ALA A 22 -26.23 18.48 3.00
CA ALA A 22 -27.39 18.77 2.16
C ALA A 22 -28.00 17.48 1.58
N LYS A 23 -29.24 17.56 1.06
CA LYS A 23 -29.91 16.39 0.49
C LYS A 23 -29.11 15.84 -0.70
N PRO A 24 -28.77 14.52 -0.73
CA PRO A 24 -28.04 13.93 -1.84
C PRO A 24 -28.81 13.99 -3.14
N ARG A 25 -28.08 14.18 -4.24
CA ARG A 25 -28.55 14.06 -5.62
C ARG A 25 -28.01 12.77 -6.21
N ARG A 26 -28.81 12.10 -7.05
CA ARG A 26 -28.34 10.93 -7.80
C ARG A 26 -27.69 11.39 -9.09
N LEU A 27 -26.38 11.19 -9.20
CA LEU A 27 -25.58 11.57 -10.36
C LEU A 27 -24.92 10.33 -10.99
N SER A 28 -24.62 10.37 -12.28
CA SER A 28 -23.71 9.40 -12.90
C SER A 28 -22.26 9.69 -12.49
N ALA A 29 -21.31 8.76 -12.63
CA ALA A 29 -19.90 9.07 -12.39
C ALA A 29 -19.42 10.26 -13.23
N HIS A 30 -19.79 10.31 -14.52
CA HIS A 30 -19.44 11.43 -15.39
C HIS A 30 -19.97 12.78 -14.88
N ALA A 31 -21.27 12.88 -14.56
CA ALA A 31 -21.84 14.11 -14.01
C ALA A 31 -21.25 14.48 -12.64
N THR A 32 -20.82 13.49 -11.86
CA THR A 32 -20.14 13.72 -10.58
C THR A 32 -18.73 14.29 -10.77
N ARG A 33 -17.99 13.82 -11.80
CA ARG A 33 -16.69 14.39 -12.19
C ARG A 33 -16.82 15.85 -12.60
N ASP A 34 -17.81 16.16 -13.44
CA ASP A 34 -18.04 17.54 -13.88
C ASP A 34 -18.39 18.43 -12.69
N ALA A 35 -19.24 17.95 -11.77
CA ALA A 35 -19.64 18.70 -10.59
C ALA A 35 -18.48 18.97 -9.62
N VAL A 36 -17.54 18.03 -9.44
CA VAL A 36 -16.39 18.22 -8.55
C VAL A 36 -15.31 19.13 -9.17
N ALA A 37 -15.23 19.20 -10.50
CA ALA A 37 -14.32 20.11 -11.18
C ALA A 37 -14.60 21.59 -10.86
N ASP A 38 -15.87 21.95 -10.66
CA ASP A 38 -16.31 23.33 -10.34
C ASP A 38 -16.50 23.59 -8.83
N SER A 39 -16.44 22.56 -7.99
CA SER A 39 -16.67 22.68 -6.54
C SER A 39 -15.39 22.57 -5.72
N PHE A 40 -15.52 22.66 -4.39
CA PHE A 40 -14.40 22.37 -3.47
C PHE A 40 -14.22 20.85 -3.32
N CYS A 41 -15.31 20.15 -3.01
CA CYS A 41 -15.36 18.69 -2.98
C CYS A 41 -16.79 18.18 -3.25
N THR A 42 -16.94 16.87 -3.37
CA THR A 42 -18.25 16.20 -3.42
C THR A 42 -18.25 15.06 -2.41
N LEU A 43 -19.27 14.99 -1.56
CA LEU A 43 -19.48 13.86 -0.65
C LEU A 43 -20.25 12.75 -1.36
N LEU A 44 -19.72 11.54 -1.32
CA LEU A 44 -20.38 10.35 -1.86
C LEU A 44 -20.92 9.52 -0.70
N LEU A 45 -22.23 9.28 -0.77
CA LEU A 45 -22.99 8.57 0.24
C LEU A 45 -23.36 7.18 -0.28
N PRO A 46 -23.31 6.16 0.58
CA PRO A 46 -23.69 4.80 0.21
C PRO A 46 -25.16 4.76 -0.22
N SER A 47 -25.47 3.97 -1.26
CA SER A 47 -26.85 3.83 -1.75
C SER A 47 -27.78 3.09 -0.81
N ARG A 48 -27.21 2.22 0.03
CA ARG A 48 -27.92 1.51 1.08
C ARG A 48 -27.14 1.70 2.39
N PRO A 49 -27.81 2.00 3.52
CA PRO A 49 -27.14 1.96 4.81
C PRO A 49 -26.60 0.54 5.01
N ALA A 50 -25.30 0.42 5.31
CA ALA A 50 -24.68 -0.87 5.52
C ALA A 50 -25.38 -1.59 6.68
N SER A 51 -25.77 -2.84 6.46
CA SER A 51 -26.61 -3.63 7.38
C SER A 51 -25.93 -3.98 8.72
N ALA A 52 -24.67 -3.62 8.92
CA ALA A 52 -23.90 -3.99 10.12
C ALA A 52 -22.85 -2.95 10.58
N GLY A 53 -22.88 -1.71 10.08
CA GLY A 53 -21.90 -0.68 10.47
C GLY A 53 -22.26 0.72 9.98
N ALA A 54 -21.67 1.75 10.61
CA ALA A 54 -21.75 3.11 10.11
C ALA A 54 -21.02 3.17 8.77
N ALA A 55 -21.77 3.29 7.67
CA ALA A 55 -21.17 3.46 6.38
C ALA A 55 -20.57 4.88 6.30
N ALA A 56 -19.26 4.94 6.08
CA ALA A 56 -18.50 6.17 6.02
C ALA A 56 -18.83 6.93 4.74
N THR A 57 -18.81 8.26 4.85
CA THR A 57 -18.90 9.16 3.70
C THR A 57 -17.54 9.23 3.03
N ILE A 58 -17.52 9.11 1.69
CA ILE A 58 -16.31 9.29 0.91
C ILE A 58 -16.24 10.74 0.44
N VAL A 59 -15.08 11.36 0.56
CA VAL A 59 -14.82 12.72 0.04
C VAL A 59 -14.18 12.59 -1.35
N LEU A 60 -14.92 12.92 -2.39
CA LEU A 60 -14.41 13.02 -3.76
C LEU A 60 -13.83 14.42 -3.98
N VAL A 61 -12.59 14.46 -4.45
CA VAL A 61 -11.87 15.69 -4.78
C VAL A 61 -11.38 15.60 -6.21
N ASP A 62 -11.38 16.72 -6.94
CA ASP A 62 -10.78 16.74 -8.26
C ASP A 62 -9.27 16.48 -8.19
N GLN A 63 -8.73 15.66 -9.10
CA GLN A 63 -7.32 15.30 -9.11
C GLN A 63 -6.40 16.53 -9.14
N ALA A 64 -6.78 17.62 -9.84
CA ALA A 64 -5.98 18.84 -9.89
C ALA A 64 -5.98 19.64 -8.58
N LYS A 65 -7.01 19.43 -7.73
CA LYS A 65 -7.22 20.16 -6.46
C LYS A 65 -6.81 19.37 -5.22
N ILE A 66 -6.38 18.11 -5.35
CA ILE A 66 -6.11 17.23 -4.20
C ILE A 66 -5.10 17.84 -3.21
N ARG A 67 -4.05 18.51 -3.73
CA ARG A 67 -3.04 19.17 -2.90
C ARG A 67 -3.60 20.39 -2.16
N GLU A 68 -4.40 21.20 -2.84
CA GLU A 68 -5.06 22.37 -2.24
C GLU A 68 -6.06 21.94 -1.17
N PHE A 69 -6.83 20.89 -1.44
CA PHE A 69 -7.77 20.30 -0.47
C PHE A 69 -7.05 19.86 0.81
N TYR A 70 -5.94 19.13 0.71
CA TYR A 70 -5.20 18.69 1.89
C TYR A 70 -4.55 19.85 2.65
N ALA A 71 -4.04 20.86 1.96
CA ALA A 71 -3.52 22.08 2.59
C ALA A 71 -4.63 22.87 3.31
N PHE A 72 -5.85 22.88 2.75
CA PHE A 72 -7.02 23.49 3.37
C PHE A 72 -7.42 22.75 4.66
N VAL A 73 -7.62 21.43 4.59
CA VAL A 73 -8.06 20.66 5.77
C VAL A 73 -7.00 20.66 6.87
N SER A 74 -5.71 20.63 6.54
CA SER A 74 -4.65 20.75 7.56
C SER A 74 -4.63 22.10 8.27
N THR A 75 -5.15 23.16 7.62
CA THR A 75 -5.18 24.52 8.16
C THR A 75 -6.43 24.76 9.01
N TYR A 76 -7.59 24.29 8.55
CA TYR A 76 -8.89 24.63 9.13
C TYR A 76 -9.55 23.51 9.93
N VAL A 77 -9.10 22.26 9.78
CA VAL A 77 -9.69 21.07 10.42
C VAL A 77 -8.63 20.42 11.32
N VAL A 78 -8.47 20.95 12.52
CA VAL A 78 -7.37 20.58 13.43
C VAL A 78 -7.66 19.31 14.23
N GLU A 79 -8.94 18.96 14.37
CA GLU A 79 -9.39 17.81 15.16
C GLU A 79 -9.13 16.45 14.46
N TYR A 80 -8.99 16.46 13.14
CA TYR A 80 -8.84 15.26 12.31
C TYR A 80 -7.50 15.28 11.58
N VAL A 81 -6.42 14.96 12.30
CA VAL A 81 -5.06 14.94 11.74
C VAL A 81 -4.40 13.57 11.97
N PRO A 82 -3.97 12.85 10.90
CA PRO A 82 -4.21 13.14 9.48
C PRO A 82 -5.69 13.06 9.09
N PHE A 83 -6.13 13.86 8.12
CA PHE A 83 -7.55 13.90 7.73
C PHE A 83 -8.00 12.55 7.13
N SER A 84 -7.13 11.94 6.32
CA SER A 84 -7.40 10.67 5.66
C SER A 84 -7.42 9.44 6.58
N ALA A 85 -6.97 9.58 7.83
CA ALA A 85 -7.15 8.55 8.86
C ALA A 85 -8.62 8.40 9.30
N PHE A 86 -9.42 9.46 9.11
CA PHE A 86 -10.82 9.51 9.55
C PHE A 86 -11.82 9.52 8.39
N PHE A 87 -11.45 10.14 7.28
CA PHE A 87 -12.30 10.26 6.09
C PHE A 87 -11.57 9.74 4.86
N ARG A 88 -12.18 8.79 4.15
CA ARG A 88 -11.64 8.33 2.88
C ARG A 88 -11.77 9.44 1.84
N VAL A 89 -10.64 9.88 1.31
CA VAL A 89 -10.58 10.86 0.21
C VAL A 89 -10.19 10.11 -1.05
N ILE A 90 -10.96 10.29 -2.12
CA ILE A 90 -10.66 9.71 -3.44
C ILE A 90 -10.61 10.81 -4.49
N ARG A 91 -9.87 10.53 -5.57
CA ARG A 91 -9.72 11.47 -6.69
C ARG A 91 -10.79 11.24 -7.76
N SER A 92 -11.06 12.27 -8.57
CA SER A 92 -12.04 12.22 -9.68
C SER A 92 -11.71 11.17 -10.75
N ASP A 93 -10.44 10.81 -10.94
CA ASP A 93 -9.99 9.73 -11.84
C ASP A 93 -10.30 8.33 -11.29
N GLN A 94 -10.50 8.19 -9.98
CA GLN A 94 -10.75 6.92 -9.29
C GLN A 94 -12.24 6.60 -9.10
N ILE A 95 -13.15 7.46 -9.56
CA ILE A 95 -14.59 7.31 -9.30
C ILE A 95 -15.19 6.04 -9.92
N ASP A 96 -14.61 5.49 -10.99
CA ASP A 96 -15.11 4.28 -11.64
C ASP A 96 -15.02 3.04 -10.72
N ILE A 97 -14.13 3.07 -9.72
CA ILE A 97 -14.03 2.04 -8.69
C ILE A 97 -15.36 1.93 -7.93
N LEU A 98 -16.06 3.05 -7.72
CA LEU A 98 -17.35 3.09 -7.02
C LEU A 98 -18.52 2.61 -7.88
N GLU A 99 -18.43 2.72 -9.20
CA GLU A 99 -19.44 2.14 -10.10
C GLU A 99 -19.26 0.63 -10.22
N SER A 100 -18.03 0.14 -10.08
CA SER A 100 -17.69 -1.29 -10.08
C SER A 100 -18.05 -2.04 -8.79
N ASP A 101 -18.65 -1.37 -7.81
CA ASP A 101 -19.07 -1.92 -6.50
C ASP A 101 -20.26 -2.92 -6.59
N GLU A 102 -20.44 -3.53 -7.77
CA GLU A 102 -21.20 -4.78 -7.94
C GLU A 102 -20.44 -5.93 -7.28
N ALA A 103 -20.62 -6.02 -5.95
CA ALA A 103 -20.10 -7.04 -5.05
C ALA A 103 -18.59 -7.28 -5.16
N VAL A 104 -17.89 -6.95 -4.06
CA VAL A 104 -16.64 -7.63 -3.65
C VAL A 104 -16.65 -9.05 -4.21
N VAL A 105 -15.56 -9.50 -4.83
CA VAL A 105 -15.46 -10.90 -5.27
C VAL A 105 -15.64 -11.73 -4.00
N GLU A 106 -16.86 -12.14 -3.73
CA GLU A 106 -17.25 -12.91 -2.56
C GLU A 106 -17.47 -14.34 -3.03
N GLY A 107 -17.16 -15.27 -2.15
CA GLY A 107 -17.35 -16.68 -2.38
C GLY A 107 -16.14 -17.39 -3.00
N PRO A 108 -16.35 -18.63 -3.49
CA PRO A 108 -15.27 -19.60 -3.73
C PRO A 108 -14.22 -19.14 -4.75
N ARG A 109 -14.61 -18.32 -5.74
CA ARG A 109 -13.68 -17.82 -6.77
C ARG A 109 -12.65 -16.85 -6.19
N ALA A 110 -13.07 -15.97 -5.28
CA ALA A 110 -12.19 -15.03 -4.61
C ALA A 110 -11.21 -15.76 -3.69
N GLU A 111 -11.70 -16.77 -2.98
CA GLU A 111 -10.89 -17.57 -2.06
C GLU A 111 -9.83 -18.35 -2.81
N ARG A 112 -10.23 -18.93 -3.95
CA ARG A 112 -9.30 -19.59 -4.86
C ARG A 112 -8.26 -18.61 -5.41
N LEU A 113 -8.68 -17.42 -5.86
CA LEU A 113 -7.77 -16.38 -6.37
C LEU A 113 -6.76 -15.95 -5.31
N ALA A 114 -7.23 -15.55 -4.13
CA ALA A 114 -6.40 -15.13 -3.02
C ALA A 114 -5.43 -16.25 -2.58
N SER A 115 -5.92 -17.48 -2.45
CA SER A 115 -5.09 -18.64 -2.06
C SER A 115 -4.02 -18.99 -3.09
N THR A 116 -4.34 -18.84 -4.37
CA THR A 116 -3.40 -19.08 -5.48
C THR A 116 -2.31 -18.00 -5.50
N LEU A 117 -2.69 -16.73 -5.35
CA LEU A 117 -1.80 -15.59 -5.55
C LEU A 117 -1.01 -15.20 -4.29
N VAL A 118 -1.41 -15.65 -3.10
CA VAL A 118 -0.71 -15.36 -1.83
C VAL A 118 0.77 -15.76 -1.88
N GLY A 119 1.07 -16.83 -2.62
CA GLY A 119 2.43 -17.34 -2.81
C GLY A 119 3.37 -16.32 -3.45
N VAL A 120 2.84 -15.48 -4.33
CA VAL A 120 3.58 -14.41 -5.01
C VAL A 120 4.05 -13.35 -4.01
N ALA A 121 3.15 -12.86 -3.14
CA ALA A 121 3.50 -11.87 -2.12
C ALA A 121 4.50 -12.42 -1.09
N VAL A 122 4.39 -13.71 -0.74
CA VAL A 122 5.38 -14.38 0.13
C VAL A 122 6.74 -14.49 -0.56
N ALA A 123 6.77 -14.86 -1.84
CA ALA A 123 8.00 -14.95 -2.61
C ALA A 123 8.68 -13.58 -2.80
N GLU A 124 7.90 -12.53 -3.08
CA GLU A 124 8.38 -11.15 -3.18
C GLU A 124 9.02 -10.69 -1.86
N ALA A 125 8.35 -10.92 -0.72
CA ALA A 125 8.89 -10.56 0.59
C ALA A 125 10.19 -11.30 0.90
N ALA A 126 10.28 -12.58 0.55
CA ALA A 126 11.48 -13.38 0.74
C ALA A 126 12.64 -12.89 -0.15
N LEU A 127 12.32 -12.46 -1.38
CA LEU A 127 13.29 -11.86 -2.30
C LEU A 127 13.88 -10.56 -1.74
N TYR A 128 13.04 -9.69 -1.17
CA TYR A 128 13.50 -8.44 -0.56
C TYR A 128 14.36 -8.67 0.69
N LEU A 129 14.01 -9.64 1.53
CA LEU A 129 14.80 -9.96 2.73
C LEU A 129 16.17 -10.53 2.38
N ARG A 130 16.26 -11.38 1.35
CA ARG A 130 17.54 -11.95 0.90
C ARG A 130 18.49 -10.87 0.39
N SER A 131 17.99 -9.89 -0.34
CA SER A 131 18.82 -8.78 -0.85
C SER A 131 19.44 -7.94 0.28
N ARG A 132 18.76 -7.86 1.43
CA ARG A 132 19.17 -7.00 2.54
C ARG A 132 20.21 -7.64 3.45
N GLU A 133 20.17 -8.96 3.60
CA GLU A 133 20.95 -9.68 4.61
C GLU A 133 21.69 -10.87 3.99
N ALA A 134 22.56 -10.61 2.99
CA ALA A 134 23.36 -11.60 2.28
C ALA A 134 24.32 -12.47 3.13
N GLY A 135 24.14 -12.55 4.45
CA GLY A 135 24.92 -13.37 5.38
C GLY A 135 24.16 -13.92 6.60
N VAL A 136 22.83 -13.75 6.70
CA VAL A 136 22.05 -14.37 7.80
C VAL A 136 21.07 -15.40 7.22
N ASP A 137 21.60 -16.61 7.01
CA ASP A 137 20.80 -17.75 6.61
C ASP A 137 19.64 -17.98 7.59
N GLY A 138 18.41 -18.12 7.08
CA GLY A 138 17.28 -18.66 7.83
C GLY A 138 16.22 -17.66 8.33
N LYS A 139 16.31 -16.36 8.02
CA LYS A 139 15.18 -15.46 8.32
C LYS A 139 14.05 -15.64 7.31
N PHE A 140 12.89 -16.05 7.82
CA PHE A 140 11.67 -16.18 7.04
C PHE A 140 10.91 -14.85 6.94
N PRO A 141 10.13 -14.63 5.86
CA PRO A 141 9.30 -13.44 5.73
C PRO A 141 8.29 -13.35 6.88
N THR A 142 8.13 -12.14 7.41
CA THR A 142 7.12 -11.82 8.42
C THR A 142 5.86 -11.28 7.73
N LEU A 143 4.70 -11.31 8.41
CA LEU A 143 3.47 -10.73 7.87
C LEU A 143 3.62 -9.24 7.53
N ALA A 144 4.35 -8.49 8.37
CA ALA A 144 4.67 -7.09 8.09
C ALA A 144 5.51 -6.92 6.81
N ALA A 145 6.46 -7.82 6.56
CA ALA A 145 7.26 -7.79 5.32
C ALA A 145 6.41 -8.12 4.10
N VAL A 146 5.49 -9.09 4.20
CA VAL A 146 4.56 -9.44 3.12
C VAL A 146 3.59 -8.29 2.83
N ASN A 147 2.98 -7.67 3.86
CA ASN A 147 2.08 -6.53 3.69
C ASN A 147 2.79 -5.26 3.15
N ALA A 148 4.12 -5.22 3.20
CA ALA A 148 4.92 -4.14 2.62
C ALA A 148 5.21 -4.35 1.11
N THR A 149 4.93 -5.53 0.57
CA THR A 149 5.19 -5.88 -0.85
C THR A 149 4.20 -5.21 -1.80
N TYR A 150 4.61 -5.04 -3.05
CA TYR A 150 3.73 -4.59 -4.12
C TYR A 150 2.68 -5.66 -4.45
N SER A 151 3.07 -6.93 -4.51
CA SER A 151 2.13 -8.03 -4.77
C SER A 151 1.01 -8.08 -3.74
N ALA A 152 1.29 -7.86 -2.45
CA ALA A 152 0.23 -7.78 -1.44
C ALA A 152 -0.73 -6.61 -1.66
N ALA A 153 -0.24 -5.46 -2.16
CA ALA A 153 -1.10 -4.34 -2.52
C ALA A 153 -1.95 -4.62 -3.77
N VAL A 154 -1.38 -5.26 -4.80
CA VAL A 154 -2.14 -5.67 -6.00
C VAL A 154 -3.20 -6.71 -5.64
N LEU A 155 -2.85 -7.70 -4.82
CA LEU A 155 -3.78 -8.69 -4.27
C LEU A 155 -4.96 -8.02 -3.56
N GLN A 156 -4.70 -7.01 -2.71
CA GLN A 156 -5.77 -6.22 -2.09
C GLN A 156 -6.64 -5.56 -3.15
N GLY A 157 -6.04 -4.85 -4.11
CA GLY A 157 -6.77 -4.18 -5.19
C GLY A 157 -7.68 -5.12 -5.97
N LEU A 158 -7.14 -6.24 -6.46
CA LEU A 158 -7.87 -7.25 -7.23
C LEU A 158 -9.01 -7.90 -6.43
N MET A 159 -8.85 -8.05 -5.12
CA MET A 159 -9.91 -8.55 -4.24
C MET A 159 -11.01 -7.51 -3.99
N ARG A 160 -10.73 -6.21 -4.16
CA ARG A 160 -11.72 -5.12 -4.03
C ARG A 160 -12.45 -4.81 -5.31
N SER A 161 -11.74 -4.81 -6.43
CA SER A 161 -12.34 -4.49 -7.72
C SER A 161 -11.64 -5.26 -8.84
N LYS A 162 -12.46 -5.78 -9.76
CA LYS A 162 -11.97 -6.38 -11.01
C LYS A 162 -11.31 -5.35 -11.93
N SER A 163 -11.64 -4.07 -11.76
CA SER A 163 -11.06 -2.94 -12.49
C SER A 163 -9.95 -2.24 -11.70
N ALA A 164 -9.39 -2.89 -10.67
CA ALA A 164 -8.24 -2.35 -9.97
C ALA A 164 -7.08 -2.11 -10.93
N ASP A 165 -6.63 -0.85 -11.01
CA ASP A 165 -5.49 -0.46 -11.84
C ASP A 165 -4.19 -0.85 -11.14
N THR A 166 -3.63 -1.99 -11.54
CA THR A 166 -2.39 -2.54 -10.97
C THR A 166 -1.19 -1.62 -11.21
N ALA A 167 -1.18 -0.86 -12.31
CA ALA A 167 -0.13 0.10 -12.62
C ALA A 167 -0.23 1.33 -11.70
N ALA A 168 -1.43 1.86 -11.48
CA ALA A 168 -1.64 2.96 -10.52
C ALA A 168 -1.24 2.55 -9.10
N ILE A 169 -1.63 1.34 -8.66
CA ILE A 169 -1.19 0.77 -7.36
C ILE A 169 0.34 0.70 -7.30
N GLY A 170 1.00 0.28 -8.39
CA GLY A 170 2.45 0.15 -8.46
C GLY A 170 3.19 1.48 -8.37
N ASN A 171 2.69 2.49 -9.06
CA ASN A 171 3.22 3.85 -9.03
C ASN A 171 3.11 4.45 -7.63
N CYS A 172 1.93 4.36 -7.00
CA CYS A 172 1.74 4.84 -5.63
C CYS A 172 2.60 4.06 -4.63
N TRP A 173 2.71 2.73 -4.77
CA TRP A 173 3.57 1.93 -3.90
C TRP A 173 5.05 2.30 -4.03
N ALA A 174 5.55 2.47 -5.25
CA ALA A 174 6.93 2.87 -5.51
C ALA A 174 7.22 4.28 -4.95
N GLU A 175 6.28 5.20 -5.11
CA GLU A 175 6.37 6.53 -4.55
C GLU A 175 6.38 6.52 -3.02
N LEU A 176 5.48 5.77 -2.39
CA LEU A 176 5.49 5.59 -0.94
C LEU A 176 6.86 5.10 -0.45
N ARG A 177 7.46 4.12 -1.14
CA ARG A 177 8.81 3.65 -0.79
C ARG A 177 9.86 4.75 -0.87
N SER A 178 9.79 5.59 -1.90
CA SER A 178 10.67 6.75 -2.09
C SER A 178 10.48 7.79 -0.96
N LEU A 179 9.22 8.11 -0.65
CA LEU A 179 8.82 8.99 0.46
C LEU A 179 9.24 8.45 1.82
N MET A 180 9.35 7.13 1.98
CA MET A 180 9.82 6.47 3.21
C MET A 180 11.34 6.24 3.22
N GLY A 181 12.04 6.47 2.10
CA GLY A 181 13.49 6.25 1.99
C GLY A 181 13.90 4.82 2.09
N SER A 182 13.04 3.95 1.57
CA SER A 182 13.34 2.54 1.54
C SER A 182 14.52 2.27 0.62
N GLU A 183 15.31 1.26 0.97
CA GLU A 183 16.42 0.79 0.15
C GLU A 183 15.94 0.39 -1.26
N PRO A 184 16.83 0.48 -2.28
CA PRO A 184 16.54 -0.04 -3.59
C PRO A 184 16.23 -1.54 -3.50
N LEU A 185 15.25 -1.96 -4.29
CA LEU A 185 14.80 -3.35 -4.32
C LEU A 185 15.52 -4.12 -5.44
N PRO A 186 15.61 -5.47 -5.30
CA PRO A 186 16.16 -6.32 -6.36
C PRO A 186 15.30 -6.31 -7.64
N LEU A 187 14.02 -5.94 -7.52
CA LEU A 187 13.10 -5.77 -8.65
C LEU A 187 12.59 -4.34 -8.67
N SER A 188 12.59 -3.74 -9.86
CA SER A 188 11.93 -2.46 -10.09
C SER A 188 10.41 -2.60 -10.07
N HIS A 189 9.70 -1.52 -9.76
CA HIS A 189 8.24 -1.51 -9.83
C HIS A 189 7.71 -1.76 -11.25
N TYR A 190 8.48 -1.42 -12.30
CA TYR A 190 8.14 -1.73 -13.68
C TYR A 190 8.17 -3.24 -13.99
N GLU A 191 9.18 -3.95 -13.51
CA GLU A 191 9.26 -5.42 -13.68
C GLU A 191 8.12 -6.12 -12.94
N LEU A 192 7.79 -5.62 -11.75
CA LEU A 192 6.67 -6.13 -10.98
C LEU A 192 5.33 -5.83 -11.65
N ALA A 193 5.14 -4.61 -12.18
CA ALA A 193 3.93 -4.23 -12.91
C ALA A 193 3.74 -5.12 -14.14
N ARG A 194 4.80 -5.34 -14.92
CA ARG A 194 4.77 -6.25 -16.08
C ARG A 194 4.38 -7.67 -15.68
N PHE A 195 4.94 -8.21 -14.60
CA PHE A 195 4.54 -9.51 -14.07
C PHE A 195 3.02 -9.54 -13.78
N TRP A 196 2.50 -8.52 -13.09
CA TRP A 196 1.10 -8.43 -12.73
C TRP A 196 0.16 -8.15 -13.91
N GLU A 197 0.62 -7.48 -14.97
CA GLU A 197 -0.12 -7.33 -16.23
C GLU A 197 -0.36 -8.69 -16.89
N VAL A 198 0.69 -9.51 -17.00
CA VAL A 198 0.61 -10.88 -17.55
C VAL A 198 -0.33 -11.74 -16.70
N VAL A 199 -0.18 -11.70 -15.38
CA VAL A 199 -1.06 -12.43 -14.45
C VAL A 199 -2.51 -11.96 -14.59
N SER A 200 -2.76 -10.65 -14.55
CA SER A 200 -4.12 -10.09 -14.64
C SER A 200 -4.79 -10.46 -15.96
N ALA A 201 -4.04 -10.42 -17.07
CA ALA A 201 -4.55 -10.86 -18.36
C ALA A 201 -4.87 -12.37 -18.42
N ALA A 202 -4.16 -13.20 -17.65
CA ALA A 202 -4.50 -14.62 -17.53
C ALA A 202 -5.79 -14.87 -16.73
N PHE A 203 -6.13 -13.99 -15.78
CA PHE A 203 -7.37 -14.09 -15.01
C PHE A 203 -8.58 -13.40 -15.67
N SER A 204 -8.33 -12.45 -16.58
CA SER A 204 -9.36 -11.69 -17.29
C SER A 204 -9.68 -12.29 -18.67
N GLU A 205 -10.98 -12.48 -18.95
CA GLU A 205 -11.46 -12.86 -20.28
C GLU A 205 -11.41 -11.63 -21.20
N GLY A 206 -10.62 -11.67 -22.28
CA GLY A 206 -10.65 -10.64 -23.32
C GLY A 206 -9.61 -9.52 -23.26
N SER A 207 -8.56 -9.63 -22.44
CA SER A 207 -7.45 -8.66 -22.47
C SER A 207 -6.62 -8.81 -23.76
N LEU A 208 -6.38 -7.69 -24.47
CA LEU A 208 -5.46 -7.58 -25.59
C LEU A 208 -4.04 -7.42 -25.03
N LEU A 209 -3.14 -8.33 -25.36
CA LEU A 209 -1.77 -8.37 -24.84
C LEU A 209 -0.72 -7.98 -25.88
N VAL A 210 0.48 -7.71 -25.37
CA VAL A 210 1.71 -7.61 -26.16
C VAL A 210 2.10 -9.02 -26.62
N TYR A 211 2.39 -9.17 -27.92
CA TYR A 211 2.65 -10.45 -28.60
C TYR A 211 3.66 -11.39 -27.91
N ASP A 212 4.63 -10.85 -27.16
CA ASP A 212 5.71 -11.67 -26.56
C ASP A 212 5.26 -12.49 -25.34
N ASP A 213 4.17 -12.11 -24.67
CA ASP A 213 3.71 -12.77 -23.43
C ASP A 213 2.50 -13.72 -23.66
N ASP A 214 2.06 -13.89 -24.92
CA ASP A 214 0.91 -14.71 -25.30
C ASP A 214 1.05 -16.18 -24.88
N VAL A 215 2.26 -16.74 -24.97
CA VAL A 215 2.55 -18.11 -24.56
C VAL A 215 2.37 -18.28 -23.05
N ILE A 216 2.87 -17.32 -22.26
CA ILE A 216 2.74 -17.35 -20.79
C ILE A 216 1.27 -17.25 -20.40
N VAL A 217 0.54 -16.29 -20.97
CA VAL A 217 -0.88 -16.09 -20.64
C VAL A 217 -1.74 -17.25 -21.09
N GLY A 218 -1.52 -17.80 -22.29
CA GLY A 218 -2.24 -18.98 -22.77
C GLY A 218 -2.04 -20.17 -21.84
N THR A 219 -0.79 -20.41 -21.41
CA THR A 219 -0.44 -21.49 -20.49
C THR A 219 -1.10 -21.28 -19.12
N LEU A 220 -1.00 -20.07 -18.55
CA LEU A 220 -1.63 -19.73 -17.27
C LEU A 220 -3.15 -19.88 -17.31
N ARG A 221 -3.82 -19.40 -18.37
CA ARG A 221 -5.27 -19.57 -18.55
C ARG A 221 -5.66 -21.04 -18.55
N GLN A 222 -4.89 -21.88 -19.25
CA GLN A 222 -5.10 -23.32 -19.29
C GLN A 222 -4.96 -23.93 -17.88
N SER A 223 -3.90 -23.57 -17.14
CA SER A 223 -3.66 -24.08 -15.78
C SER A 223 -4.69 -23.60 -14.76
N ILE A 224 -5.12 -22.33 -14.83
CA ILE A 224 -6.17 -21.78 -13.98
C ILE A 224 -7.50 -22.51 -14.22
N GLY A 225 -7.84 -22.73 -15.50
CA GLY A 225 -9.03 -23.48 -15.90
C GLY A 225 -9.01 -24.94 -15.44
N ALA A 226 -7.88 -25.63 -15.60
CA ALA A 226 -7.71 -27.01 -15.15
C ALA A 226 -7.61 -27.15 -13.62
N GLY A 227 -7.11 -26.13 -12.93
CA GLY A 227 -6.82 -26.17 -11.50
C GLY A 227 -5.61 -27.02 -11.10
N SER A 228 -4.79 -27.39 -12.07
CA SER A 228 -3.52 -28.07 -11.88
C SER A 228 -2.58 -27.78 -13.07
N VAL A 229 -1.30 -28.07 -12.91
CA VAL A 229 -0.29 -27.90 -13.98
C VAL A 229 0.00 -29.25 -14.61
N HIS A 230 -0.40 -29.43 -15.87
CA HIS A 230 -0.19 -30.67 -16.64
C HIS A 230 1.06 -30.61 -17.53
N GLU A 231 1.61 -31.78 -17.89
CA GLU A 231 2.78 -31.88 -18.77
C GLU A 231 2.56 -31.23 -20.15
N ASP A 232 1.35 -31.30 -20.71
CA ASP A 232 1.02 -30.66 -21.99
C ASP A 232 1.18 -29.12 -21.93
N MET A 233 0.93 -28.52 -20.77
CA MET A 233 1.12 -27.08 -20.56
C MET A 233 2.60 -26.71 -20.59
N LEU A 234 3.47 -27.60 -20.10
CA LEU A 234 4.92 -27.42 -20.19
C LEU A 234 5.42 -27.49 -21.63
N ALA A 235 4.85 -28.39 -22.43
CA ALA A 235 5.19 -28.47 -23.85
C ALA A 235 4.88 -27.14 -24.56
N ASN A 236 3.75 -26.51 -24.24
CA ASN A 236 3.39 -25.19 -24.77
C ASN A 236 4.35 -24.10 -24.29
N LEU A 237 4.67 -24.08 -22.99
CA LEU A 237 5.60 -23.10 -22.43
C LEU A 237 7.02 -23.23 -23.02
N PHE A 238 7.50 -24.46 -23.21
CA PHE A 238 8.82 -24.75 -23.78
C PHE A 238 8.87 -24.63 -25.30
N ALA A 239 7.72 -24.63 -25.99
CA ALA A 239 7.70 -24.38 -27.43
C ALA A 239 8.34 -23.03 -27.81
N GLY A 240 8.23 -22.05 -26.90
CA GLY A 240 8.87 -20.72 -27.01
C GLY A 240 10.34 -20.66 -26.56
N ILE A 241 10.90 -21.74 -26.01
CA ILE A 241 12.29 -21.83 -25.54
C ILE A 241 13.00 -22.97 -26.30
N PRO A 242 13.60 -22.68 -27.47
CA PRO A 242 14.20 -23.70 -28.33
C PRO A 242 15.21 -24.61 -27.62
N GLU A 243 15.97 -24.05 -26.66
CA GLU A 243 17.00 -24.74 -25.90
C GLU A 243 16.44 -25.85 -24.98
N LEU A 244 15.15 -25.77 -24.64
CA LEU A 244 14.45 -26.79 -23.85
C LEU A 244 13.63 -27.76 -24.71
N ARG A 245 13.39 -27.45 -25.99
CA ARG A 245 12.53 -28.25 -26.88
C ARG A 245 13.04 -29.68 -27.05
N ASP A 246 14.35 -29.85 -27.22
CA ASP A 246 14.97 -31.16 -27.45
C ASP A 246 15.24 -31.91 -26.14
N LYS A 247 15.20 -31.20 -25.01
CA LYS A 247 15.25 -31.80 -23.69
C LYS A 247 13.87 -32.34 -23.37
N ARG A 248 13.61 -33.59 -23.80
CA ARG A 248 12.49 -34.38 -23.26
C ARG A 248 12.69 -34.51 -21.76
N LEU A 249 12.13 -33.56 -21.02
CA LEU A 249 12.14 -33.56 -19.57
C LEU A 249 11.41 -34.83 -19.13
N ARG A 250 12.14 -35.72 -18.45
CA ARG A 250 11.60 -37.00 -17.98
C ARG A 250 10.82 -36.77 -16.69
N PHE A 251 9.67 -36.10 -16.80
CA PHE A 251 8.79 -35.86 -15.65
C PHE A 251 8.04 -37.11 -15.19
N GLY A 252 7.95 -38.15 -16.02
CA GLY A 252 7.42 -39.47 -15.63
C GLY A 252 8.43 -40.40 -14.92
N GLY A 253 9.66 -39.95 -14.67
CA GLY A 253 10.72 -40.76 -14.04
C GLY A 253 10.66 -40.83 -12.52
N THR A 254 11.70 -41.38 -11.89
CA THR A 254 11.83 -41.36 -10.42
C THR A 254 11.97 -39.91 -9.92
N ARG A 255 11.75 -39.67 -8.61
CA ARG A 255 11.92 -38.32 -8.02
C ARG A 255 13.32 -37.74 -8.30
N GLU A 256 14.34 -38.58 -8.31
CA GLU A 256 15.72 -38.19 -8.62
C GLU A 256 15.91 -37.83 -10.09
N ASP A 257 15.32 -38.60 -11.01
CA ASP A 257 15.36 -38.30 -12.45
C ASP A 257 14.67 -36.97 -12.77
N ARG A 258 13.54 -36.68 -12.09
CA ARG A 258 12.85 -35.40 -12.21
C ARG A 258 13.70 -34.25 -11.69
N ALA A 259 14.32 -34.43 -10.51
CA ALA A 259 15.22 -33.42 -9.93
C ALA A 259 16.40 -33.12 -10.84
N ARG A 260 17.03 -34.15 -11.40
CA ARG A 260 18.15 -34.00 -12.35
C ARG A 260 17.68 -33.28 -13.62
N SER A 261 16.56 -33.69 -14.20
CA SER A 261 16.01 -33.07 -15.41
C SER A 261 15.68 -31.59 -15.19
N VAL A 262 15.09 -31.24 -14.05
CA VAL A 262 14.79 -29.85 -13.68
C VAL A 262 16.07 -29.04 -13.51
N GLN A 263 17.09 -29.57 -12.82
CA GLN A 263 18.37 -28.89 -12.67
C GLN A 263 19.07 -28.66 -14.01
N GLU A 264 19.06 -29.65 -14.90
CA GLU A 264 19.63 -29.53 -16.25
C GLU A 264 18.87 -28.53 -17.13
N ALA A 265 17.56 -28.39 -16.95
CA ALA A 265 16.77 -27.38 -17.65
C ALA A 265 17.00 -25.98 -17.09
N ILE A 266 17.04 -25.82 -15.77
CA ILE A 266 17.35 -24.54 -15.11
C ILE A 266 18.75 -24.06 -15.52
N ALA A 267 19.75 -24.94 -15.55
CA ALA A 267 21.10 -24.59 -15.98
C ALA A 267 21.14 -24.08 -17.44
N VAL A 268 20.27 -24.61 -18.31
CA VAL A 268 20.12 -24.10 -19.69
C VAL A 268 19.46 -22.73 -19.71
N LEU A 269 18.41 -22.52 -18.90
CA LEU A 269 17.73 -21.23 -18.79
C LEU A 269 18.67 -20.13 -18.26
N GLU A 270 19.49 -20.43 -17.24
CA GLU A 270 20.48 -19.51 -16.69
C GLU A 270 21.62 -19.19 -17.66
N GLY A 271 21.96 -20.16 -18.53
CA GLY A 271 23.01 -20.02 -19.55
C GLY A 271 22.55 -19.37 -20.85
N SER A 272 21.24 -19.17 -21.04
CA SER A 272 20.70 -18.56 -22.26
C SER A 272 21.15 -17.09 -22.37
N PRO A 273 21.63 -16.62 -23.53
CA PRO A 273 21.96 -15.21 -23.73
C PRO A 273 20.72 -14.30 -23.62
N ARG A 274 19.52 -14.90 -23.67
CA ARG A 274 18.22 -14.24 -23.45
C ARG A 274 17.79 -14.27 -21.98
N SER A 275 18.67 -14.54 -21.02
CA SER A 275 18.36 -14.72 -19.59
C SER A 275 17.63 -13.56 -18.89
N LEU A 276 17.23 -12.50 -19.58
CA LEU A 276 16.38 -11.43 -19.05
C LEU A 276 14.91 -11.55 -19.50
N GLY A 277 14.57 -12.57 -20.30
CA GLY A 277 13.22 -12.78 -20.78
C GLY A 277 12.24 -13.23 -19.68
N SER A 278 11.02 -12.67 -19.75
CA SER A 278 9.89 -13.05 -18.87
C SER A 278 9.57 -14.54 -18.98
N LEU A 279 9.72 -15.11 -20.18
CA LEU A 279 9.41 -16.50 -20.50
C LEU A 279 10.35 -17.49 -19.79
N GLU A 280 11.66 -17.25 -19.82
CA GLU A 280 12.67 -18.08 -19.16
C GLU A 280 12.49 -18.06 -17.64
N ALA A 281 12.23 -16.88 -17.07
CA ALA A 281 11.93 -16.75 -15.64
C ALA A 281 10.62 -17.46 -15.27
N CYS A 282 9.60 -17.38 -16.11
CA CYS A 282 8.33 -18.09 -15.94
C CYS A 282 8.52 -19.61 -15.98
N ALA A 283 9.24 -20.11 -16.97
CA ALA A 283 9.58 -21.52 -17.13
C ALA A 283 10.39 -22.05 -15.94
N ALA A 284 11.41 -21.32 -15.49
CA ALA A 284 12.20 -21.71 -14.33
C ALA A 284 11.36 -21.79 -13.04
N GLY A 285 10.48 -20.81 -12.82
CA GLY A 285 9.53 -20.84 -11.69
C GLY A 285 8.57 -22.02 -11.76
N CYS A 286 8.05 -22.34 -12.96
CA CYS A 286 7.18 -23.48 -13.20
C CYS A 286 7.87 -24.82 -12.92
N LEU A 287 9.09 -25.01 -13.46
CA LEU A 287 9.93 -26.19 -13.25
C LEU A 287 10.21 -26.46 -11.77
N LEU A 288 10.52 -25.42 -11.01
CA LEU A 288 10.75 -25.52 -9.57
C LEU A 288 9.48 -25.84 -8.79
N SER A 289 8.33 -25.28 -9.19
CA SER A 289 7.04 -25.63 -8.60
C SER A 289 6.75 -27.11 -8.79
N LEU A 290 6.95 -27.65 -10.00
CA LEU A 290 6.72 -29.06 -10.30
C LEU A 290 7.68 -30.01 -9.57
N LEU A 291 8.94 -29.63 -9.41
CA LEU A 291 9.89 -30.42 -8.64
C LEU A 291 9.43 -30.63 -7.19
N GLY A 292 8.81 -29.59 -6.62
CA GLY A 292 8.31 -29.59 -5.26
C GLY A 292 6.85 -29.93 -5.10
N ASP A 293 6.13 -30.23 -6.19
CA ASP A 293 4.68 -30.38 -6.19
C ASP A 293 3.97 -29.20 -5.51
N GLY A 294 4.41 -27.98 -5.83
CA GLY A 294 3.93 -26.73 -5.23
C GLY A 294 4.44 -26.44 -3.82
N SER A 295 5.37 -27.22 -3.27
CA SER A 295 5.92 -26.96 -1.95
C SER A 295 6.88 -25.77 -1.92
N PHE A 296 6.59 -24.80 -1.06
CA PHE A 296 7.42 -23.64 -0.73
C PHE A 296 8.73 -24.00 -0.02
N LYS A 297 9.00 -25.28 0.25
CA LYS A 297 10.34 -25.77 0.61
C LYS A 297 11.38 -25.45 -0.48
N PHE A 298 10.95 -25.31 -1.74
CA PHE A 298 11.81 -24.97 -2.88
C PHE A 298 11.94 -23.47 -3.15
N LEU A 299 11.30 -22.61 -2.34
CA LEU A 299 11.46 -21.17 -2.46
C LEU A 299 12.93 -20.71 -2.39
N PRO A 300 13.81 -21.25 -1.51
CA PRO A 300 15.23 -20.89 -1.52
C PRO A 300 15.93 -21.15 -2.86
N SER A 301 15.57 -22.24 -3.54
CA SER A 301 16.06 -22.57 -4.88
C SER A 301 15.55 -21.59 -5.93
N ALA A 302 14.30 -21.15 -5.83
CA ALA A 302 13.78 -20.11 -6.71
C ALA A 302 14.51 -18.78 -6.48
N LEU A 303 14.75 -18.42 -5.21
CA LEU A 303 15.49 -17.22 -4.84
C LEU A 303 16.94 -17.26 -5.33
N SER A 304 17.60 -18.42 -5.45
CA SER A 304 18.97 -18.47 -5.99
C SER A 304 19.05 -18.10 -7.47
N LEU A 305 17.95 -18.28 -8.21
CA LEU A 305 17.87 -17.89 -9.61
C LEU A 305 17.75 -16.38 -9.80
N SER A 306 17.40 -15.61 -8.76
CA SER A 306 17.12 -14.16 -8.87
C SER A 306 18.29 -13.33 -9.43
N SER A 307 19.53 -13.81 -9.34
CA SER A 307 20.69 -13.13 -9.92
C SER A 307 20.74 -13.19 -11.46
N ARG A 308 20.12 -14.20 -12.06
CA ARG A 308 20.07 -14.42 -13.51
C ARG A 308 18.67 -14.23 -14.06
N LEU A 309 17.66 -14.68 -13.34
CA LEU A 309 16.23 -14.64 -13.67
C LEU A 309 15.48 -13.93 -12.54
N PRO A 310 15.48 -12.58 -12.50
CA PRO A 310 15.03 -11.82 -11.33
C PRO A 310 13.59 -12.11 -10.89
N THR A 311 12.68 -12.35 -11.85
CA THR A 311 11.25 -12.59 -11.58
C THR A 311 10.90 -14.07 -11.36
N ALA A 312 11.85 -15.01 -11.51
CA ALA A 312 11.61 -16.44 -11.31
C ALA A 312 11.01 -16.79 -9.92
N PRO A 313 11.39 -16.14 -8.80
CA PRO A 313 10.75 -16.37 -7.51
C PRO A 313 9.25 -16.04 -7.51
N LEU A 314 8.83 -14.99 -8.21
CA LEU A 314 7.42 -14.58 -8.29
C LEU A 314 6.62 -15.62 -9.09
N TRP A 315 7.17 -16.04 -10.23
CA TRP A 315 6.60 -17.11 -11.03
C TRP A 315 6.51 -18.43 -10.25
N PHE A 316 7.55 -18.79 -9.50
CA PHE A 316 7.48 -19.94 -8.59
C PHE A 316 6.32 -19.80 -7.60
N GLY A 317 6.16 -18.62 -6.97
CA GLY A 317 5.06 -18.36 -6.04
C GLY A 317 3.67 -18.55 -6.66
N LEU A 318 3.50 -18.09 -7.90
CA LEU A 318 2.26 -18.26 -8.67
C LEU A 318 2.00 -19.73 -9.03
N TRP A 319 2.98 -20.38 -9.67
CA TRP A 319 2.86 -21.76 -10.12
C TRP A 319 2.69 -22.73 -8.95
N ALA A 320 3.33 -22.46 -7.81
CA ALA A 320 3.16 -23.25 -6.60
C ALA A 320 1.73 -23.12 -6.07
N GLY A 321 1.13 -21.93 -6.10
CA GLY A 321 -0.25 -21.70 -5.68
C GLY A 321 -1.30 -22.38 -6.58
N LEU A 322 -0.96 -22.70 -7.83
CA LEU A 322 -1.83 -23.42 -8.76
C LEU A 322 -1.83 -24.95 -8.56
N GLN A 323 -0.90 -25.50 -7.76
CA GLN A 323 -0.84 -26.94 -7.49
C GLN A 323 -1.83 -27.36 -6.40
N GLU A 324 -2.34 -28.58 -6.48
CA GLU A 324 -3.26 -29.15 -5.49
C GLU A 324 -2.60 -29.30 -4.11
N SER A 325 -1.33 -29.68 -4.08
CA SER A 325 -0.52 -29.90 -2.88
C SER A 325 0.20 -28.65 -2.37
N ASN A 326 -0.25 -27.45 -2.78
CA ASN A 326 0.41 -26.23 -2.35
C ASN A 326 0.40 -26.08 -0.82
N ASP A 327 1.56 -25.71 -0.27
CA ASP A 327 1.71 -25.42 1.16
C ASP A 327 1.91 -23.92 1.42
N ALA A 328 1.68 -23.06 0.41
CA ALA A 328 1.86 -21.60 0.48
C ALA A 328 1.10 -20.97 1.67
N LEU A 329 -0.09 -21.49 1.94
CA LEU A 329 -0.98 -21.04 3.02
C LEU A 329 -0.48 -21.41 4.41
N THR A 330 0.14 -22.59 4.57
CA THR A 330 0.53 -23.15 5.88
C THR A 330 2.01 -22.94 6.19
N ARG A 331 2.85 -22.75 5.17
CA ARG A 331 4.28 -22.48 5.32
C ARG A 331 4.53 -21.15 6.06
N PHE A 332 5.70 -21.07 6.69
CA PHE A 332 6.15 -19.89 7.44
C PHE A 332 5.19 -19.46 8.56
N ASN A 333 4.75 -20.41 9.39
CA ASN A 333 3.81 -20.17 10.49
C ASN A 333 2.44 -19.66 10.02
N CYS A 334 1.89 -20.29 8.98
CA CYS A 334 0.58 -19.96 8.38
C CYS A 334 0.52 -18.51 7.87
N LEU A 335 1.63 -18.01 7.32
CA LEU A 335 1.74 -16.63 6.83
C LEU A 335 0.70 -16.35 5.74
N GLY A 336 0.57 -17.26 4.77
CA GLY A 336 -0.41 -17.12 3.70
C GLY A 336 -1.85 -17.11 4.20
N ARG A 337 -2.22 -18.00 5.15
CA ARG A 337 -3.56 -17.96 5.78
C ARG A 337 -3.84 -16.64 6.48
N ARG A 338 -2.85 -16.05 7.17
CA ARG A 338 -3.01 -14.76 7.83
C ARG A 338 -3.20 -13.64 6.82
N LEU A 339 -2.42 -13.63 5.73
CA LEU A 339 -2.60 -12.66 4.64
C LEU A 339 -3.99 -12.78 4.02
N VAL A 340 -4.43 -14.00 3.65
CA VAL A 340 -5.77 -14.22 3.07
C VAL A 340 -6.88 -13.80 4.04
N ARG A 341 -6.76 -14.13 5.33
CA ARG A 341 -7.70 -13.64 6.36
C ARG A 341 -7.75 -12.12 6.38
N ASP A 342 -6.60 -11.45 6.35
CA ASP A 342 -6.54 -9.99 6.37
C ASP A 342 -7.15 -9.41 5.07
N LEU A 343 -6.94 -10.03 3.91
CA LEU A 343 -7.63 -9.67 2.65
C LEU A 343 -9.15 -9.74 2.79
N TYR A 344 -9.70 -10.71 3.53
CA TYR A 344 -11.15 -10.78 3.80
C TYR A 344 -11.63 -9.83 4.90
N ALA A 345 -10.74 -9.44 5.81
CA ALA A 345 -11.12 -8.62 6.95
C ALA A 345 -11.44 -7.17 6.56
N HIS A 346 -10.87 -6.63 5.48
CA HIS A 346 -11.22 -5.26 5.11
C HIS A 346 -12.60 -5.22 4.46
N SER A 347 -13.35 -4.22 4.89
CA SER A 347 -14.72 -3.91 4.51
C SER A 347 -14.76 -3.16 3.18
N GLY A 348 -15.96 -2.90 2.65
CA GLY A 348 -16.16 -2.26 1.34
C GLY A 348 -15.59 -0.85 1.25
N ILE A 349 -15.68 -0.23 0.07
CA ILE A 349 -15.11 1.10 -0.19
C ILE A 349 -15.74 2.24 0.66
N TYR A 350 -16.96 2.04 1.17
CA TYR A 350 -17.63 2.94 2.12
C TYR A 350 -17.36 2.59 3.59
N ALA A 351 -16.40 1.73 3.89
CA ALA A 351 -15.97 1.51 5.25
C ALA A 351 -15.16 2.70 5.79
N GLU A 352 -15.10 2.80 7.12
CA GLU A 352 -14.17 3.72 7.78
C GLU A 352 -12.72 3.39 7.36
N PRO A 353 -11.88 4.41 7.12
CA PRO A 353 -10.46 4.20 6.86
C PRO A 353 -9.80 3.42 7.99
N MET A 354 -8.91 2.50 7.63
CA MET A 354 -8.15 1.66 8.57
C MET A 354 -6.66 2.02 8.62
N ASP A 355 -6.23 2.91 7.72
CA ASP A 355 -4.84 3.33 7.57
C ASP A 355 -4.56 4.59 8.39
N ASP A 356 -3.29 4.79 8.74
CA ASP A 356 -2.86 5.95 9.53
C ASP A 356 -2.91 7.24 8.69
N VAL A 357 -2.74 7.12 7.36
CA VAL A 357 -2.74 8.24 6.40
C VAL A 357 -2.90 7.71 4.97
N SER A 358 -3.37 8.52 4.04
CA SER A 358 -3.36 8.24 2.60
C SER A 358 -2.07 8.74 1.95
N ILE A 359 -1.71 8.15 0.81
CA ILE A 359 -0.54 8.61 0.06
C ILE A 359 -0.71 10.04 -0.46
N ASP A 360 -1.93 10.43 -0.83
CA ASP A 360 -2.20 11.78 -1.34
C ASP A 360 -2.02 12.85 -0.26
N GLU A 361 -2.41 12.57 0.98
CA GLU A 361 -2.13 13.47 2.10
C GLU A 361 -0.63 13.52 2.40
N LEU A 362 0.05 12.37 2.41
CA LEU A 362 1.48 12.28 2.67
C LEU A 362 2.32 13.07 1.64
N ARG A 363 1.92 13.04 0.36
CA ARG A 363 2.54 13.79 -0.75
C ARG A 363 2.57 15.30 -0.53
N THR A 364 1.63 15.85 0.25
CA THR A 364 1.57 17.30 0.46
C THR A 364 2.73 17.82 1.31
N GLY A 365 3.40 16.95 2.07
CA GLY A 365 4.52 17.30 2.94
C GLY A 365 4.14 18.16 4.15
N VAL A 366 2.84 18.32 4.43
CA VAL A 366 2.35 19.10 5.57
C VAL A 366 2.51 18.32 6.88
N LEU A 367 2.45 16.99 6.81
CA LEU A 367 2.53 16.12 7.99
C LEU A 367 3.97 15.85 8.41
N ASP A 368 4.25 16.05 9.69
CA ASP A 368 5.43 15.48 10.33
C ASP A 368 5.15 14.00 10.64
N LEU A 369 5.87 13.09 9.98
CA LEU A 369 5.75 11.65 10.19
C LEU A 369 5.96 11.23 11.66
N GLY A 370 6.68 12.03 12.45
CA GLY A 370 6.90 11.79 13.87
C GLY A 370 5.67 12.04 14.75
N THR A 371 4.74 12.90 14.32
CA THR A 371 3.56 13.32 15.09
C THR A 371 2.30 12.53 14.75
N ILE A 372 2.32 11.77 13.66
CA ILE A 372 1.19 10.92 13.27
C ILE A 372 0.94 9.87 14.36
N HIS A 373 -0.29 9.87 14.88
CA HIS A 373 -0.78 8.81 15.76
C HIS A 373 -0.90 7.54 14.92
N ARG A 374 -0.14 6.52 15.30
CA ARG A 374 -0.02 5.27 14.54
C ARG A 374 -0.71 4.14 15.28
N GLY A 375 -1.40 3.28 14.54
CA GLY A 375 -1.89 2.01 15.06
C GLY A 375 -0.74 1.07 15.49
N GLN A 376 0.45 1.21 14.90
CA GLN A 376 1.65 0.43 15.25
C GLN A 376 2.87 1.32 15.46
N SER A 377 3.62 1.12 16.55
CA SER A 377 4.73 2.00 16.95
C SER A 377 5.91 2.06 15.99
N SER A 378 6.11 1.03 15.14
CA SER A 378 7.28 0.87 14.26
C SER A 378 6.95 0.87 12.76
N ALA A 379 5.69 1.06 12.41
CA ALA A 379 5.24 1.03 11.03
C ALA A 379 4.18 2.11 10.79
N LEU A 380 4.14 2.60 9.57
CA LEU A 380 3.08 3.48 9.07
C LEU A 380 2.25 2.67 8.09
N SER A 381 0.94 2.57 8.34
CA SER A 381 -0.02 2.03 7.39
C SER A 381 -0.50 3.15 6.49
N VAL A 382 -0.30 3.01 5.18
CA VAL A 382 -0.65 4.04 4.21
C VAL A 382 -1.63 3.50 3.18
N GLU A 383 -2.77 4.17 3.01
CA GLU A 383 -3.70 3.90 1.92
C GLU A 383 -3.08 4.44 0.62
N ILE A 384 -2.61 3.56 -0.26
CA ILE A 384 -1.91 3.94 -1.51
C ILE A 384 -2.85 3.99 -2.73
N TYR A 385 -4.01 3.37 -2.61
CA TYR A 385 -5.10 3.33 -3.58
C TYR A 385 -6.39 3.05 -2.80
N PRO A 386 -7.59 3.43 -3.28
CA PRO A 386 -8.83 3.28 -2.50
C PRO A 386 -8.99 1.86 -1.93
N ASN A 387 -8.99 1.76 -0.60
CA ASN A 387 -9.07 0.53 0.18
C ASN A 387 -7.94 -0.49 -0.06
N VAL A 388 -6.76 0.01 -0.47
CA VAL A 388 -5.53 -0.75 -0.65
C VAL A 388 -4.43 -0.13 0.20
N SER A 389 -4.00 -0.90 1.19
CA SER A 389 -3.06 -0.46 2.20
C SER A 389 -1.67 -1.02 1.94
N SER A 390 -0.64 -0.21 2.18
CA SER A 390 0.75 -0.67 2.25
C SER A 390 1.35 -0.26 3.58
N ARG A 391 1.94 -1.23 4.28
CA ARG A 391 2.56 -0.98 5.58
C ARG A 391 4.06 -0.89 5.44
N GLN A 392 4.63 0.28 5.67
CA GLN A 392 6.07 0.51 5.59
C GLN A 392 6.66 0.73 6.98
N ARG A 393 7.82 0.14 7.24
CA ARG A 393 8.56 0.43 8.48
C ARG A 393 9.11 1.84 8.38
N LEU A 394 8.89 2.63 9.43
CA LEU A 394 9.57 3.91 9.57
C LEU A 394 11.04 3.58 9.87
N GLY A 395 11.91 3.84 8.89
CA GLY A 395 13.33 3.72 9.11
C GLY A 395 13.74 4.67 10.24
N LEU A 396 14.22 4.12 11.37
CA LEU A 396 14.84 4.91 12.45
C LEU A 396 16.04 5.75 11.96
N ASN A 397 16.51 5.51 10.73
CA ASN A 397 17.68 6.14 10.13
C ASN A 397 17.37 7.34 9.22
N ARG A 398 16.13 7.85 9.20
CA ARG A 398 15.83 9.15 8.58
C ARG A 398 15.79 10.26 9.62
N LEU A 399 16.96 10.54 10.20
CA LEU A 399 17.37 11.93 10.23
C LEU A 399 17.75 12.27 8.78
N PRO A 400 17.07 13.19 8.09
CA PRO A 400 17.50 13.61 6.77
C PRO A 400 18.95 14.14 6.86
N PRO A 401 19.73 14.05 5.76
CA PRO A 401 21.10 14.55 5.67
C PRO A 401 21.23 16.07 5.86
N ALA A 402 20.15 16.78 6.20
CA ALA A 402 20.24 18.12 6.77
C ALA A 402 21.07 18.12 8.08
N GLU A 403 21.14 17.02 8.83
CA GLU A 403 22.14 16.91 9.91
C GLU A 403 23.54 16.46 9.44
N ALA A 404 23.69 16.00 8.20
CA ALA A 404 25.00 15.68 7.61
C ALA A 404 25.64 16.89 6.93
N ASP A 405 24.86 17.92 6.58
CA ASP A 405 25.38 19.23 6.20
C ASP A 405 25.76 20.03 7.46
N PRO A 406 27.06 20.25 7.73
CA PRO A 406 27.50 21.04 8.89
C PRO A 406 26.87 22.43 8.94
N ARG A 407 26.48 23.01 7.79
CA ARG A 407 25.86 24.35 7.71
C ARG A 407 24.48 24.38 8.34
N PHE A 408 23.64 23.38 8.08
CA PHE A 408 22.29 23.33 8.66
C PHE A 408 22.32 23.05 10.16
N ARG A 409 23.32 22.31 10.66
CA ARG A 409 23.57 22.19 12.11
C ARG A 409 23.97 23.51 12.75
N GLU A 410 24.72 24.34 12.03
CA GLU A 410 25.13 25.67 12.47
C GLU A 410 23.93 26.62 12.50
N GLU A 411 23.11 26.62 11.45
CA GLU A 411 21.85 27.38 11.37
C GLU A 411 20.86 26.97 12.46
N LEU A 412 20.66 25.67 12.72
CA LEU A 412 19.80 25.19 13.81
C LEU A 412 20.32 25.59 15.20
N ARG A 413 21.65 25.64 15.37
CA ARG A 413 22.27 26.08 16.63
C ARG A 413 22.07 27.58 16.82
N GLU A 414 22.20 28.37 15.77
CA GLU A 414 21.93 29.80 15.77
C GLU A 414 20.45 30.08 16.07
N LEU A 415 19.53 29.34 15.45
CA LEU A 415 18.09 29.50 15.65
C LEU A 415 17.68 29.16 17.09
N ARG A 416 18.27 28.11 17.69
CA ARG A 416 18.10 27.81 19.12
C ARG A 416 18.69 28.89 20.03
N GLN A 417 19.83 29.48 19.68
CA GLN A 417 20.39 30.61 20.42
C GLN A 417 19.49 31.84 20.35
N LEU A 418 18.92 32.14 19.18
CA LEU A 418 17.99 33.25 19.00
C LEU A 418 16.70 33.05 19.81
N LEU A 419 16.14 31.83 19.83
CA LEU A 419 14.99 31.48 20.66
C LEU A 419 15.27 31.60 22.16
N ASN A 420 16.45 31.16 22.61
CA ASN A 420 16.83 31.32 24.02
C ASN A 420 17.02 32.80 24.40
N ARG A 421 17.58 33.61 23.49
CA ARG A 421 17.71 35.06 23.69
C ARG A 421 16.35 35.73 23.76
N SER A 422 15.44 35.43 22.83
CA SER A 422 14.09 36.00 22.85
C SER A 422 13.32 35.61 24.11
N SER A 423 13.41 34.35 24.54
CA SER A 423 12.85 33.86 25.81
C SER A 423 13.39 34.62 27.03
N THR A 424 14.70 34.91 27.05
CA THR A 424 15.34 35.66 28.14
C THR A 424 14.87 37.11 28.18
N VAL A 425 14.72 37.75 27.02
CA VAL A 425 14.19 39.12 26.90
C VAL A 425 12.73 39.20 27.35
N LEU A 426 11.91 38.21 26.98
CA LEU A 426 10.51 38.14 27.43
C LEU A 426 10.43 38.01 28.95
N LYS A 427 11.25 37.14 29.56
CA LYS A 427 11.33 37.02 31.03
C LYS A 427 11.82 38.29 31.70
N SER A 428 12.78 39.02 31.10
CA SER A 428 13.24 40.27 31.68
C SER A 428 12.19 41.39 31.60
N LEU A 429 11.41 41.42 30.51
CA LEU A 429 10.26 42.32 30.38
C LEU A 429 9.16 42.00 31.39
N GLU A 430 8.82 40.71 31.56
CA GLU A 430 7.83 40.26 32.54
C GLU A 430 8.24 40.63 33.98
N ASN A 431 9.52 40.47 34.32
CA ASN A 431 10.07 40.90 35.61
C ASN A 431 10.10 42.43 35.76
N ALA A 432 10.35 43.19 34.69
CA ALA A 432 10.34 44.66 34.71
C ALA A 432 8.92 45.20 34.91
N VAL A 433 7.91 44.58 34.28
CA VAL A 433 6.49 44.91 34.49
C VAL A 433 6.05 44.56 35.91
N SER A 434 6.53 43.43 36.45
CA SER A 434 6.21 43.00 37.81
C SER A 434 6.92 43.81 38.90
N THR A 435 7.91 44.64 38.54
CA THR A 435 8.68 45.47 39.48
C THR A 435 8.31 46.95 39.43
N GLU A 436 7.26 47.35 38.69
CA GLU A 436 6.66 48.68 38.89
C GLU A 436 6.09 48.75 40.32
N PRO A 437 6.74 49.47 41.24
CA PRO A 437 6.27 49.55 42.61
C PRO A 437 4.98 50.34 42.62
N ASP A 438 3.98 49.78 43.27
CA ASP A 438 2.66 50.32 43.53
C ASP A 438 2.74 51.69 44.22
N ARG A 439 3.05 52.73 43.43
CA ARG A 439 3.20 54.13 43.86
C ARG A 439 1.86 54.83 43.67
N ARG A 440 0.80 54.32 44.29
CA ARG A 440 -0.42 55.10 44.51
C ARG A 440 -0.93 54.94 45.94
N THR A 441 -0.67 56.02 46.68
CA THR A 441 -1.53 56.64 47.71
C THR A 441 -1.63 55.96 49.07
N HIS A 442 -0.64 56.25 49.92
CA HIS A 442 -0.88 56.39 51.36
C HIS A 442 -0.43 57.79 51.81
N ASN A 443 -1.37 58.75 51.77
CA ASN A 443 -1.25 59.97 52.56
C ASN A 443 -2.64 60.56 52.84
N GLY A 444 -2.99 60.60 54.13
CA GLY A 444 -3.93 61.56 54.69
C GLY A 444 -5.35 61.06 54.95
N SER A 445 -5.61 60.60 56.18
CA SER A 445 -6.68 61.25 56.95
C SER A 445 -6.52 61.06 58.44
N ALA A 446 -6.42 62.20 59.11
CA ALA A 446 -6.27 62.35 60.55
C ALA A 446 -7.60 62.12 61.27
N LYS A 447 -7.51 61.52 62.47
CA LYS A 447 -8.28 61.82 63.70
C LYS A 447 -9.64 62.51 63.52
N LEU A 448 -10.71 61.87 63.99
CA LEU A 448 -11.64 62.50 64.94
C LEU A 448 -12.48 61.45 65.71
N ARG A 449 -12.33 61.55 67.04
CA ARG A 449 -13.21 61.15 68.15
C ARG A 449 -14.63 60.66 67.82
N GLY A 450 -15.10 59.70 68.61
CA GLY A 450 -16.50 59.74 69.05
C GLY A 450 -17.07 58.44 69.63
N LYS A 451 -17.00 58.30 70.95
CA LYS A 451 -18.00 57.73 71.87
C LYS A 451 -19.11 56.82 71.26
N GLY A 452 -19.08 55.55 71.65
CA GLY A 452 -19.94 54.99 72.70
C GLY A 452 -21.44 54.78 72.44
N LEU A 453 -21.94 53.69 73.07
CA LEU A 453 -23.35 53.33 73.32
C LEU A 453 -24.11 52.86 72.06
N ASN A 454 -24.96 51.83 72.06
CA ASN A 454 -25.68 51.15 73.14
C ASN A 454 -26.30 49.84 72.59
N LYS A 455 -26.44 48.87 73.49
CA LYS A 455 -27.34 47.69 73.49
C LYS A 455 -27.11 46.55 72.50
#